data_AF-A0A382UKF8-F1
#
_entry.id   AF-A0A382UKF8-F1
#
_cell.length_a   1.000
_cell.length_b   1.000
_cell.length_c   1.000
_cell.angle_alpha   90.00
_cell.angle_beta   90.00
_cell.angle_gamma   90.00
#
_symmetry.space_group_name_H-M   'P 1'
#
loop_
_entity.id
_entity.type
_entity.pdbx_description
1 polymer ?
#
loop_
_entity_poly.entity_id
_entity_poly.type
_entity_poly.pdbx_seq_one_letter_code
_entity_poly.pdbx_strand_id
1 'polypeptide(L)'
;MEIKLPSRSWVLEVKATLETLIQRYGKMGEAYDPADRPIAVFDWDDTVIFNDVGMGVFYFQIDELQFNFELEEFWNLIPPNYNREVCRANYEKIRNLPINEAKKLPAYQRYRKFFTQAFHDLWQSEGTAHFALLQAQLLVGFSPEEIVLIAKKAIDLEMSMPCGLVSIQESEADPDPITARHGIRIYQEIRDLINLMQLHGFDVWIVTGACKYIVQPFAEKCGILSDRVIGIEMTVQHGKFTD
;
A
#
# COMPACT_ATOMS: atom_id res chain seq x y z
N MET A 1 -24.74 1.72 25.09
CA MET A 1 -23.44 2.39 24.91
C MET A 1 -23.69 3.74 24.28
N GLU A 2 -22.99 4.79 24.73
CA GLU A 2 -23.10 6.16 24.21
C GLU A 2 -22.46 6.22 22.81
N ILE A 3 -23.12 6.87 21.84
CA ILE A 3 -22.53 7.12 20.50
C ILE A 3 -21.69 8.37 20.62
N LYS A 4 -20.38 8.18 20.79
CA LYS A 4 -19.44 9.26 21.03
C LYS A 4 -18.06 8.94 20.50
N LEU A 5 -17.59 9.79 19.60
CA LEU A 5 -16.22 9.79 19.14
C LEU A 5 -15.34 10.56 20.14
N PRO A 6 -14.10 10.11 20.39
CA PRO A 6 -13.10 10.95 21.03
C PRO A 6 -12.87 12.22 20.20
N SER A 7 -12.70 13.38 20.84
CA SER A 7 -12.56 14.65 20.10
C SER A 7 -11.34 14.66 19.18
N ARG A 8 -10.18 14.20 19.68
CA ARG A 8 -8.88 14.20 18.97
C ARG A 8 -8.70 15.48 18.13
N SER A 9 -8.38 15.34 16.84
CA SER A 9 -8.27 16.44 15.88
C SER A 9 -9.49 16.57 14.96
N TRP A 10 -10.64 15.97 15.29
CA TRP A 10 -11.86 16.17 14.50
C TRP A 10 -12.30 17.64 14.52
N VAL A 11 -12.69 18.15 13.36
CA VAL A 11 -13.53 19.36 13.29
C VAL A 11 -14.84 19.06 14.02
N LEU A 12 -15.23 19.92 14.96
CA LEU A 12 -16.37 19.68 15.85
C LEU A 12 -17.67 19.38 15.10
N GLU A 13 -17.92 20.09 14.01
CA GLU A 13 -19.10 19.88 13.16
C GLU A 13 -19.09 18.51 12.48
N VAL A 14 -17.93 18.08 11.97
CA VAL A 14 -17.77 16.77 11.33
C VAL A 14 -18.01 15.66 12.36
N LYS A 15 -17.41 15.78 13.55
CA LYS A 15 -17.62 14.84 14.66
C LYS A 15 -19.11 14.70 15.01
N ALA A 16 -19.80 15.81 15.22
CA ALA A 16 -21.22 15.81 15.57
C ALA A 16 -22.10 15.21 14.46
N THR A 17 -21.75 15.48 13.19
CA THR A 17 -22.44 14.92 12.03
C THR A 17 -22.27 13.40 11.96
N LEU A 18 -21.05 12.89 12.18
CA LEU A 18 -20.77 11.45 12.21
C LEU A 18 -21.50 10.75 13.36
N GLU A 19 -21.50 11.33 14.56
CA GLU A 19 -22.25 10.80 15.71
C GLU A 19 -23.76 10.74 15.41
N THR A 20 -24.30 11.79 14.78
CA THR A 20 -25.71 11.83 14.36
C THR A 20 -26.03 10.77 13.31
N LEU A 21 -25.14 10.57 12.34
CA LEU A 21 -25.28 9.53 11.31
C LEU A 21 -25.34 8.14 11.95
N ILE A 22 -24.42 7.84 12.87
CA ILE A 22 -24.38 6.53 13.55
C ILE A 22 -25.61 6.34 14.44
N GLN A 23 -26.09 7.39 15.13
CA GLN A 23 -27.30 7.34 15.93
C GLN A 23 -28.56 7.09 15.09
N ARG A 24 -28.61 7.67 13.89
CA ARG A 24 -29.77 7.55 13.01
C ARG A 24 -29.88 6.19 12.32
N TYR A 25 -28.76 5.65 11.83
CA TYR A 25 -28.76 4.45 10.99
C TYR A 25 -28.24 3.20 11.69
N GLY A 26 -27.49 3.33 12.78
CA GLY A 26 -27.01 2.18 13.56
C GLY A 26 -28.12 1.55 14.41
N LYS A 27 -27.75 0.55 15.24
CA LYS A 27 -28.64 -0.26 16.11
C LYS A 27 -29.65 0.50 16.97
N MET A 28 -29.43 1.80 17.21
CA MET A 28 -30.30 2.64 18.03
C MET A 28 -31.33 3.42 17.20
N GLY A 29 -31.23 3.38 15.87
CA GLY A 29 -32.16 4.02 14.95
C GLY A 29 -33.43 3.20 14.80
N GLU A 30 -34.57 3.90 14.66
CA GLU A 30 -35.89 3.27 14.55
C GLU A 30 -36.05 2.34 13.34
N ALA A 31 -35.28 2.60 12.27
CA ALA A 31 -35.31 1.85 11.02
C ALA A 31 -34.23 0.75 10.92
N TYR A 32 -33.47 0.48 11.99
CA TYR A 32 -32.41 -0.53 11.94
C TYR A 32 -32.99 -1.95 11.83
N ASP A 33 -32.54 -2.70 10.83
CA ASP A 33 -32.83 -4.11 10.65
C ASP A 33 -31.53 -4.94 10.73
N PRO A 34 -31.39 -5.89 11.67
CA PRO A 34 -30.21 -6.75 11.70
C PRO A 34 -30.06 -7.67 10.48
N ALA A 35 -31.12 -7.89 9.68
CA ALA A 35 -31.07 -8.60 8.42
C ALA A 35 -30.67 -7.72 7.22
N ASP A 36 -30.72 -6.39 7.37
CA ASP A 36 -30.32 -5.40 6.36
C ASP A 36 -29.48 -4.29 7.02
N ARG A 37 -28.24 -4.66 7.36
CA ARG A 37 -27.32 -3.81 8.12
C ARG A 37 -26.81 -2.65 7.25
N PRO A 38 -26.68 -1.43 7.80
CA PRO A 38 -26.15 -0.29 7.05
C PRO A 38 -24.68 -0.53 6.69
N ILE A 39 -24.27 -0.09 5.50
CA ILE A 39 -22.89 -0.23 5.00
C ILE A 39 -22.17 1.11 5.08
N ALA A 40 -20.93 1.09 5.55
CA ALA A 40 -20.00 2.21 5.45
C ALA A 40 -18.77 1.77 4.65
N VAL A 41 -18.36 2.59 3.68
CA VAL A 41 -17.22 2.30 2.80
C VAL A 41 -16.16 3.37 2.99
N PHE A 42 -14.91 2.95 3.12
CA PHE A 42 -13.74 3.82 3.20
C PHE A 42 -12.75 3.45 2.10
N ASP A 43 -12.09 4.46 1.53
CA ASP A 43 -10.81 4.23 0.87
C ASP A 43 -9.73 3.95 1.94
N TRP A 44 -8.57 3.45 1.52
CA TRP A 44 -7.48 3.08 2.42
C TRP A 44 -6.40 4.16 2.51
N ASP A 45 -5.64 4.34 1.44
CA ASP A 45 -4.50 5.25 1.36
C ASP A 45 -4.96 6.71 1.42
N ASP A 46 -4.25 7.54 2.18
CA ASP A 46 -4.62 8.93 2.52
C ASP A 46 -6.08 9.13 3.04
N THR A 47 -6.72 8.05 3.50
CA THR A 47 -8.07 8.05 4.06
C THR A 47 -8.12 7.40 5.43
N VAL A 48 -7.82 6.11 5.55
CA VAL A 48 -7.71 5.40 6.84
C VAL A 48 -6.29 5.51 7.40
N ILE A 49 -5.31 5.58 6.50
CA ILE A 49 -3.91 5.75 6.84
C ILE A 49 -3.35 7.03 6.21
N PHE A 50 -2.33 7.60 6.84
CA PHE A 50 -1.45 8.60 6.27
C PHE A 50 -0.46 7.91 5.33
N ASN A 51 -0.26 8.50 4.14
CA ASN A 51 0.53 7.96 3.02
C ASN A 51 -0.08 6.68 2.43
N ASP A 52 0.71 6.01 1.59
CA ASP A 52 0.29 4.95 0.70
C ASP A 52 1.02 3.63 1.01
N VAL A 53 0.26 2.57 1.32
CA VAL A 53 0.81 1.25 1.64
C VAL A 53 1.35 0.54 0.40
N GLY A 54 0.75 0.76 -0.78
CA GLY A 54 1.24 0.23 -2.05
C GLY A 54 2.64 0.74 -2.37
N MET A 55 2.89 2.04 -2.17
CA MET A 55 4.22 2.66 -2.28
C MET A 55 5.20 2.11 -1.24
N GLY A 56 4.77 1.96 0.02
CA GLY A 56 5.61 1.37 1.06
C GLY A 56 6.05 -0.06 0.74
N VAL A 57 5.13 -0.90 0.26
CA VAL A 57 5.44 -2.26 -0.21
C VAL A 57 6.34 -2.24 -1.43
N PHE A 58 6.08 -1.34 -2.40
CA PHE A 58 6.89 -1.20 -3.59
C PHE A 58 8.36 -0.84 -3.26
N TYR A 59 8.59 0.14 -2.39
CA TYR A 59 9.95 0.48 -1.95
C TYR A 59 10.60 -0.65 -1.16
N PHE A 60 9.84 -1.36 -0.32
CA PHE A 60 10.35 -2.54 0.38
C PHE A 60 10.79 -3.64 -0.60
N GLN A 61 10.00 -3.93 -1.64
CA GLN A 61 10.37 -4.91 -2.66
C GLN A 61 11.62 -4.48 -3.45
N ILE A 62 11.78 -3.18 -3.73
CA ILE A 62 13.03 -2.65 -4.31
C ILE A 62 14.19 -2.93 -3.37
N ASP A 63 14.08 -2.53 -2.11
CA ASP A 63 15.16 -2.63 -1.13
C ASP A 63 15.55 -4.06 -0.78
N GLU A 64 14.63 -5.01 -0.94
CA GLU A 64 14.83 -6.44 -0.65
C GLU A 64 15.01 -7.31 -1.91
N LEU A 65 15.02 -6.71 -3.10
CA LEU A 65 15.10 -7.42 -4.40
C LEU A 65 13.99 -8.48 -4.57
N GLN A 66 12.78 -8.19 -4.10
CA GLN A 66 11.65 -9.12 -4.08
C GLN A 66 10.68 -8.87 -5.23
N PHE A 67 11.17 -9.01 -6.47
CA PHE A 67 10.36 -9.07 -7.68
C PHE A 67 10.72 -10.32 -8.48
N ASN A 68 9.85 -10.71 -9.42
CA ASN A 68 10.10 -11.85 -10.31
C ASN A 68 10.98 -11.48 -11.52
N PHE A 69 12.20 -11.03 -11.24
CA PHE A 69 13.17 -10.54 -12.25
C PHE A 69 13.58 -11.55 -13.32
N GLU A 70 13.34 -12.85 -13.11
CA GLU A 70 13.62 -13.89 -14.11
C GLU A 70 12.56 -13.95 -15.23
N LEU A 71 11.42 -13.26 -15.06
CA LEU A 71 10.41 -13.12 -16.11
C LEU A 71 10.83 -12.00 -17.08
N GLU A 72 10.85 -12.29 -18.38
CA GLU A 72 11.13 -11.24 -19.39
C GLU A 72 9.98 -10.25 -19.47
N GLU A 73 8.75 -10.71 -19.24
CA GLU A 73 7.53 -9.91 -19.19
C GLU A 73 7.62 -8.84 -18.10
N PHE A 74 8.23 -9.15 -16.96
CA PHE A 74 8.49 -8.17 -15.90
C PHE A 74 9.32 -6.99 -16.41
N TRP A 75 10.41 -7.26 -17.14
CA TRP A 75 11.24 -6.22 -17.69
C TRP A 75 10.51 -5.42 -18.77
N ASN A 76 9.58 -6.03 -19.51
CA ASN A 76 8.76 -5.33 -20.50
C ASN A 76 7.78 -4.31 -19.90
N LEU A 77 7.51 -4.37 -18.59
CA LEU A 77 6.73 -3.36 -17.87
C LEU A 77 7.46 -2.01 -17.76
N ILE A 78 8.78 -1.98 -17.96
CA ILE A 78 9.58 -0.75 -17.96
C ILE A 78 9.89 -0.42 -19.43
N PRO A 79 9.29 0.63 -20.01
CA PRO A 79 9.58 0.97 -21.41
C PRO A 79 11.07 1.33 -21.59
N PRO A 80 11.70 1.02 -22.75
CA PRO A 80 13.15 1.18 -22.92
C PRO A 80 13.69 2.59 -22.66
N ASN A 81 12.87 3.63 -22.89
CA ASN A 81 13.22 5.03 -22.63
C ASN A 81 13.32 5.38 -21.13
N TYR A 82 12.89 4.48 -20.23
CA TYR A 82 13.06 4.60 -18.77
C TYR A 82 14.25 3.78 -18.26
N ASN A 83 15.30 3.65 -19.08
CA ASN A 83 16.58 3.04 -18.71
C ASN A 83 16.50 1.59 -18.18
N ARG A 84 15.51 0.81 -18.65
CA ARG A 84 15.32 -0.60 -18.28
C ARG A 84 16.61 -1.42 -18.28
N GLU A 85 17.42 -1.30 -19.34
CA GLU A 85 18.63 -2.10 -19.47
C GLU A 85 19.70 -1.72 -18.42
N VAL A 86 19.71 -0.46 -17.97
CA VAL A 86 20.59 -0.02 -16.87
C VAL A 86 20.11 -0.62 -15.56
N CYS A 87 18.80 -0.62 -15.30
CA CYS A 87 18.21 -1.27 -14.13
C CYS A 87 18.56 -2.77 -14.09
N ARG A 88 18.31 -3.47 -15.21
CA ARG A 88 18.61 -4.90 -15.35
C ARG A 88 20.09 -5.21 -15.19
N ALA A 89 20.97 -4.47 -15.86
CA ALA A 89 22.42 -4.70 -15.78
C ALA A 89 23.00 -4.49 -14.37
N ASN A 90 22.39 -3.61 -13.54
CA ASN A 90 22.80 -3.45 -12.15
C ASN A 90 22.25 -4.57 -11.26
N TYR A 91 20.99 -4.98 -11.47
CA TYR A 91 20.41 -6.15 -10.80
C TYR A 91 21.21 -7.44 -11.07
N GLU A 92 21.57 -7.70 -12.33
CA GLU A 92 22.33 -8.90 -12.74
C GLU A 92 23.67 -9.06 -11.99
N LYS A 93 24.28 -7.95 -11.57
CA LYS A 93 25.54 -7.97 -10.81
C LYS A 93 25.35 -8.38 -9.35
N ILE A 94 24.13 -8.29 -8.83
CA ILE A 94 23.80 -8.50 -7.41
C ILE A 94 22.84 -9.67 -7.17
N ARG A 95 22.16 -10.18 -8.21
CA ARG A 95 21.09 -11.21 -8.15
C ARG A 95 21.45 -12.46 -7.35
N ASN A 96 22.72 -12.88 -7.37
CA ASN A 96 23.18 -14.11 -6.74
C ASN A 96 23.79 -13.89 -5.34
N LEU A 97 23.70 -12.67 -4.80
CA LEU A 97 24.25 -12.32 -3.50
C LEU A 97 23.15 -12.31 -2.43
N PRO A 98 23.47 -12.70 -1.18
CA PRO A 98 22.61 -12.38 -0.05
C PRO A 98 22.35 -10.86 0.00
N ILE A 99 21.11 -10.45 0.29
CA ILE A 99 20.69 -9.04 0.22
C ILE A 99 21.59 -8.09 1.01
N ASN A 100 22.05 -8.50 2.20
CA ASN A 100 22.94 -7.70 3.04
C ASN A 100 24.33 -7.48 2.42
N GLU A 101 24.81 -8.40 1.57
CA GLU A 101 26.05 -8.22 0.81
C GLU A 101 25.79 -7.38 -0.45
N ALA A 102 24.67 -7.59 -1.13
CA ALA A 102 24.26 -6.77 -2.27
C ALA A 102 24.19 -5.28 -1.90
N LYS A 103 23.57 -4.94 -0.76
CA LYS A 103 23.40 -3.56 -0.24
C LYS A 103 24.71 -2.77 -0.09
N LYS A 104 25.86 -3.45 0.00
CA LYS A 104 27.19 -2.83 0.13
C LYS A 104 27.80 -2.44 -1.22
N LEU A 105 27.25 -2.92 -2.34
CA LEU A 105 27.82 -2.74 -3.66
C LEU A 105 27.26 -1.49 -4.38
N PRO A 106 28.07 -0.78 -5.17
CA PRO A 106 27.59 0.33 -6.01
C PRO A 106 26.48 -0.10 -6.98
N ALA A 107 26.51 -1.37 -7.43
CA ALA A 107 25.47 -1.90 -8.30
C ALA A 107 24.09 -1.91 -7.62
N TYR A 108 24.00 -2.20 -6.31
CA TYR A 108 22.73 -2.10 -5.58
C TYR A 108 22.24 -0.66 -5.49
N GLN A 109 23.12 0.30 -5.15
CA GLN A 109 22.72 1.70 -5.04
C GLN A 109 22.18 2.25 -6.36
N ARG A 110 22.83 1.88 -7.47
CA ARG A 110 22.38 2.21 -8.83
C ARG A 110 21.08 1.53 -9.21
N TYR A 111 20.95 0.22 -8.95
CA TYR A 111 19.69 -0.49 -9.17
C TYR A 111 18.56 0.19 -8.40
N ARG A 112 18.73 0.43 -7.09
CA ARG A 112 17.74 1.05 -6.23
C ARG A 112 17.31 2.43 -6.74
N LYS A 113 18.28 3.29 -7.08
CA LYS A 113 18.02 4.63 -7.61
C LYS A 113 17.30 4.57 -8.96
N PHE A 114 17.90 3.92 -9.96
CA PHE A 114 17.37 3.96 -11.33
C PHE A 114 16.05 3.21 -11.46
N PHE A 115 15.87 2.11 -10.71
CA PHE A 115 14.60 1.41 -10.69
C PHE A 115 13.53 2.31 -10.07
N THR A 116 13.77 2.91 -8.90
CA THR A 116 12.80 3.85 -8.31
C THR A 116 12.49 5.03 -9.23
N GLN A 117 13.51 5.64 -9.84
CA GLN A 117 13.37 6.74 -10.79
C GLN A 117 12.48 6.36 -11.99
N ALA A 118 12.71 5.19 -12.60
CA ALA A 118 11.93 4.73 -13.75
C ALA A 118 10.43 4.68 -13.44
N PHE A 119 10.07 4.13 -12.27
CA PHE A 119 8.67 4.04 -11.84
C PHE A 119 8.08 5.37 -11.39
N HIS A 120 8.88 6.26 -10.79
CA HIS A 120 8.46 7.63 -10.49
C HIS A 120 8.18 8.42 -11.78
N ASP A 121 9.05 8.32 -12.77
CA ASP A 121 8.88 9.00 -14.06
C ASP A 121 7.66 8.45 -14.81
N LEU A 122 7.47 7.13 -14.82
CA LEU A 122 6.27 6.50 -15.36
C LEU A 122 5.02 7.03 -14.68
N TRP A 123 5.00 7.06 -13.34
CA TRP A 123 3.87 7.60 -12.59
C TRP A 123 3.58 9.07 -12.92
N GLN A 124 4.61 9.92 -13.00
CA GLN A 124 4.44 11.32 -13.37
C GLN A 124 3.92 11.49 -14.81
N SER A 125 4.33 10.62 -15.72
CA SER A 125 3.93 10.70 -17.13
C SER A 125 2.57 10.09 -17.45
N GLU A 126 2.19 8.99 -16.78
CA GLU A 126 1.01 8.19 -17.12
C GLU A 126 -0.12 8.28 -16.08
N GLY A 127 0.17 8.84 -14.91
CA GLY A 127 -0.80 9.09 -13.84
C GLY A 127 -1.06 7.91 -12.92
N THR A 128 -1.77 8.19 -11.82
CA THR A 128 -1.95 7.26 -10.69
C THR A 128 -2.69 5.98 -11.06
N ALA A 129 -3.71 6.05 -11.92
CA ALA A 129 -4.49 4.86 -12.29
C ALA A 129 -3.65 3.84 -13.08
N HIS A 130 -2.82 4.32 -14.02
CA HIS A 130 -1.89 3.45 -14.74
C HIS A 130 -0.83 2.89 -13.80
N PHE A 131 -0.28 3.73 -12.93
CA PHE A 131 0.73 3.31 -11.97
C PHE A 131 0.23 2.22 -10.98
N ALA A 132 -1.02 2.33 -10.51
CA ALA A 132 -1.62 1.30 -9.66
C ALA A 132 -1.76 -0.06 -10.38
N LEU A 133 -2.14 -0.04 -11.66
CA LEU A 133 -2.15 -1.25 -12.49
C LEU A 133 -0.75 -1.82 -12.66
N LEU A 134 0.23 -0.97 -12.97
CA LEU A 134 1.62 -1.36 -13.13
C LEU A 134 2.17 -2.00 -11.84
N GLN A 135 1.89 -1.44 -10.67
CA GLN A 135 2.28 -2.02 -9.38
C GLN A 135 1.67 -3.41 -9.17
N ALA A 136 0.43 -3.64 -9.59
CA ALA A 136 -0.16 -4.98 -9.56
C ALA A 136 0.57 -5.92 -10.53
N GLN A 137 0.85 -5.49 -11.77
CA GLN A 137 1.58 -6.30 -12.76
C GLN A 137 2.98 -6.71 -12.29
N LEU A 138 3.67 -5.90 -11.47
CA LEU A 138 4.96 -6.29 -10.87
C LEU A 138 4.85 -7.50 -9.92
N LEU A 139 3.64 -7.86 -9.49
CA LEU A 139 3.39 -9.01 -8.62
C LEU A 139 3.13 -10.31 -9.41
N VAL A 140 3.11 -10.26 -10.75
CA VAL A 140 2.94 -11.47 -11.57
C VAL A 140 3.99 -12.51 -11.22
N GLY A 141 3.56 -13.76 -11.03
CA GLY A 141 4.40 -14.89 -10.64
C GLY A 141 4.47 -15.18 -9.13
N PHE A 142 4.05 -14.25 -8.27
CA PHE A 142 3.85 -14.49 -6.83
C PHE A 142 2.51 -15.17 -6.54
N SER A 143 2.38 -15.83 -5.40
CA SER A 143 1.09 -16.21 -4.83
C SER A 143 0.48 -15.08 -3.99
N PRO A 144 -0.85 -15.09 -3.77
CA PRO A 144 -1.49 -14.22 -2.78
C PRO A 144 -0.83 -14.26 -1.40
N GLU A 145 -0.49 -15.44 -0.91
CA GLU A 145 0.10 -15.65 0.41
C GLU A 145 1.51 -15.06 0.50
N GLU A 146 2.30 -15.17 -0.57
CA GLU A 146 3.62 -14.55 -0.66
C GLU A 146 3.52 -13.02 -0.57
N ILE A 147 2.59 -12.42 -1.32
CA ILE A 147 2.36 -10.96 -1.27
C ILE A 147 1.85 -10.51 0.10
N VAL A 148 0.94 -11.26 0.73
CA VAL A 148 0.49 -10.95 2.11
C VAL A 148 1.67 -10.96 3.09
N LEU A 149 2.61 -11.90 2.94
CA LEU A 149 3.80 -11.97 3.80
C LEU A 149 4.77 -10.81 3.56
N ILE A 150 5.00 -10.44 2.31
CA ILE A 150 5.82 -9.26 1.94
C ILE A 150 5.16 -8.00 2.50
N ALA A 151 3.86 -7.83 2.29
CA ALA A 151 3.10 -6.69 2.78
C ALA A 151 3.19 -6.55 4.30
N LYS A 152 3.03 -7.63 5.06
CA LYS A 152 3.18 -7.60 6.54
C LYS A 152 4.55 -7.06 6.97
N LYS A 153 5.64 -7.51 6.34
CA LYS A 153 7.00 -7.06 6.65
C LYS A 153 7.20 -5.58 6.30
N ALA A 154 6.74 -5.18 5.11
CA ALA A 154 6.82 -3.79 4.67
C ALA A 154 6.01 -2.85 5.57
N ILE A 155 4.77 -3.23 5.92
CA ILE A 155 3.90 -2.46 6.82
C ILE A 155 4.57 -2.28 8.18
N ASP A 156 5.11 -3.34 8.78
CA ASP A 156 5.77 -3.25 10.08
C ASP A 156 7.02 -2.35 10.03
N LEU A 157 7.80 -2.42 8.94
CA LEU A 157 8.94 -1.51 8.72
C LEU A 157 8.49 -0.06 8.58
N GLU A 158 7.57 0.23 7.65
CA GLU A 158 7.06 1.58 7.36
C GLU A 158 6.35 2.20 8.57
N MET A 159 5.64 1.42 9.37
CA MET A 159 5.05 1.90 10.63
C MET A 159 6.10 2.22 11.71
N SER A 160 7.32 1.69 11.61
CA SER A 160 8.41 1.98 12.54
C SER A 160 9.24 3.21 12.13
N MET A 161 9.30 3.52 10.84
CA MET A 161 10.09 4.63 10.30
C MET A 161 9.41 5.99 10.49
N PRO A 162 10.15 7.09 10.71
CA PRO A 162 9.59 8.44 10.67
C PRO A 162 8.90 8.73 9.34
N CYS A 163 7.77 9.43 9.38
CA CYS A 163 7.09 9.89 8.17
C CYS A 163 7.87 11.06 7.54
N GLY A 164 8.30 10.91 6.30
CA GLY A 164 9.08 11.95 5.63
C GLY A 164 9.63 11.54 4.26
N LEU A 165 10.44 12.43 3.68
CA LEU A 165 11.16 12.18 2.44
C LEU A 165 12.53 11.57 2.75
N VAL A 166 12.86 10.47 2.08
CA VAL A 166 14.16 9.80 2.12
C VAL A 166 14.85 10.02 0.80
N SER A 167 16.10 10.48 0.84
CA SER A 167 16.96 10.60 -0.34
C SER A 167 17.47 9.23 -0.77
N ILE A 168 17.36 8.93 -2.06
CA ILE A 168 17.92 7.74 -2.71
C ILE A 168 18.96 8.23 -3.72
N GLN A 169 20.18 7.77 -3.56
CA GLN A 169 21.36 8.27 -4.27
C GLN A 169 22.23 7.09 -4.72
N GLU A 170 22.88 7.22 -5.88
CA GLU A 170 23.78 6.17 -6.39
C GLU A 170 25.18 6.22 -5.75
N SER A 171 25.54 7.37 -5.15
CA SER A 171 26.78 7.59 -4.40
C SER A 171 26.66 8.85 -3.53
N GLU A 172 27.65 9.12 -2.66
CA GLU A 172 27.69 10.36 -1.87
C GLU A 172 27.88 11.63 -2.71
N ALA A 173 28.45 11.50 -3.91
CA ALA A 173 28.68 12.60 -4.84
C ALA A 173 27.61 12.66 -5.95
N ASP A 174 26.48 11.99 -5.74
CA ASP A 174 25.38 11.97 -6.70
C ASP A 174 24.80 13.39 -6.89
N PRO A 175 24.89 13.97 -8.10
CA PRO A 175 24.42 15.32 -8.34
C PRO A 175 22.89 15.43 -8.42
N ASP A 176 22.18 14.30 -8.54
CA ASP A 176 20.74 14.25 -8.81
C ASP A 176 20.05 13.13 -8.02
N PRO A 177 19.96 13.25 -6.69
CA PRO A 177 19.28 12.27 -5.85
C PRO A 177 17.76 12.34 -6.05
N ILE A 178 17.10 11.18 -5.92
CA ILE A 178 15.64 11.09 -5.97
C ILE A 178 15.08 11.04 -4.55
N THR A 179 13.82 11.42 -4.38
CA THR A 179 13.16 11.36 -3.06
C THR A 179 12.02 10.37 -3.05
N ALA A 180 12.03 9.46 -2.06
CA ALA A 180 10.93 8.56 -1.77
C ALA A 180 10.21 8.98 -0.49
N ARG A 181 8.88 8.97 -0.50
CA ARG A 181 8.08 9.24 0.70
C ARG A 181 7.92 7.94 1.49
N HIS A 182 8.44 7.91 2.72
CA HIS A 182 8.34 6.78 3.64
C HIS A 182 7.55 7.15 4.90
N GLY A 183 7.17 6.10 5.63
CA GLY A 183 6.45 6.12 6.88
C GLY A 183 4.94 6.14 6.68
N ILE A 184 4.24 5.11 7.10
CA ILE A 184 2.77 5.02 7.06
C ILE A 184 2.18 4.99 8.47
N ARG A 185 1.02 5.61 8.70
CA ARG A 185 0.39 5.64 10.03
C ARG A 185 -1.13 5.53 9.94
N ILE A 186 -1.75 4.80 10.85
CA ILE A 186 -3.22 4.79 10.96
C ILE A 186 -3.68 6.12 11.55
N TYR A 187 -4.65 6.78 10.93
CA TYR A 187 -5.36 7.89 11.55
C TYR A 187 -6.22 7.36 12.69
N GLN A 188 -5.88 7.73 13.91
CA GLN A 188 -6.57 7.20 15.08
C GLN A 188 -8.04 7.65 15.13
N GLU A 189 -8.34 8.84 14.62
CA GLU A 189 -9.69 9.35 14.37
C GLU A 189 -10.53 8.40 13.53
N ILE A 190 -9.97 7.91 12.42
CA ILE A 190 -10.67 7.04 11.47
C ILE A 190 -10.81 5.64 12.04
N ARG A 191 -9.78 5.13 12.74
CA ARG A 191 -9.88 3.86 13.47
C ARG A 191 -10.98 3.88 14.53
N ASP A 192 -11.08 4.97 15.30
CA ASP A 192 -12.14 5.13 16.30
C ASP A 192 -13.53 5.19 15.65
N LEU A 193 -13.64 5.85 14.49
CA LEU A 193 -14.87 5.91 13.70
C LEU A 193 -15.29 4.53 13.21
N ILE A 194 -14.38 3.77 12.59
CA ILE A 194 -14.61 2.39 12.13
C ILE A 194 -15.09 1.53 13.30
N ASN A 195 -14.39 1.58 14.44
CA ASN A 195 -14.76 0.81 15.62
C ASN A 195 -16.17 1.17 16.12
N LEU A 196 -16.50 2.47 16.18
CA LEU A 196 -17.81 2.93 16.64
C LEU A 196 -18.92 2.49 15.65
N MET A 197 -18.69 2.60 14.34
CA MET A 197 -19.62 2.13 13.31
C MET A 197 -19.88 0.62 13.44
N GLN A 198 -18.83 -0.21 13.53
CA GLN A 198 -18.96 -1.67 13.69
C GLN A 198 -19.73 -2.03 14.98
N LEU A 199 -19.41 -1.37 16.09
CA LEU A 199 -20.09 -1.56 17.37
C LEU A 199 -21.60 -1.28 17.25
N HIS A 200 -21.96 -0.24 16.50
CA HIS A 200 -23.33 0.19 16.25
C HIS A 200 -24.00 -0.47 15.03
N GLY A 201 -23.44 -1.57 14.53
CA GLY A 201 -24.14 -2.47 13.60
C GLY A 201 -23.92 -2.16 12.12
N PHE A 202 -22.97 -1.28 11.79
CA PHE A 202 -22.57 -1.11 10.41
C PHE A 202 -21.70 -2.28 9.94
N ASP A 203 -21.85 -2.62 8.67
CA ASP A 203 -20.87 -3.40 7.93
C ASP A 203 -19.88 -2.42 7.29
N VAL A 204 -18.64 -2.45 7.78
CA VAL A 204 -17.58 -1.58 7.29
C VAL A 204 -16.76 -2.30 6.23
N TRP A 205 -16.58 -1.66 5.08
CA TRP A 205 -15.81 -2.16 3.94
C TRP A 205 -14.72 -1.18 3.54
N ILE A 206 -13.63 -1.73 3.00
CA ILE A 206 -12.60 -0.98 2.30
C ILE A 206 -12.78 -1.16 0.79
N VAL A 207 -12.76 -0.06 0.05
CA VAL A 207 -12.67 -0.07 -1.43
C VAL A 207 -11.49 0.81 -1.81
N THR A 208 -10.43 0.20 -2.33
CA THR A 208 -9.11 0.84 -2.53
C THR A 208 -8.61 0.66 -3.97
N GLY A 209 -7.80 1.62 -4.42
CA GLY A 209 -7.03 1.51 -5.66
C GLY A 209 -5.76 0.65 -5.55
N ALA A 210 -5.37 0.21 -4.35
CA ALA A 210 -4.21 -0.64 -4.16
C ALA A 210 -4.55 -2.14 -4.31
N CYS A 211 -3.52 -2.97 -4.43
CA CYS A 211 -3.68 -4.43 -4.45
C CYS A 211 -4.33 -4.93 -3.15
N LYS A 212 -5.44 -5.68 -3.27
CA LYS A 212 -6.20 -6.21 -2.13
C LYS A 212 -5.32 -6.95 -1.12
N TYR A 213 -4.42 -7.80 -1.62
CA TYR A 213 -3.55 -8.65 -0.79
C TYR A 213 -2.51 -7.84 0.00
N ILE A 214 -2.20 -6.61 -0.42
CA ILE A 214 -1.38 -5.67 0.34
C ILE A 214 -2.19 -5.00 1.45
N VAL A 215 -3.42 -4.58 1.17
CA VAL A 215 -4.25 -3.80 2.11
C VAL A 215 -4.85 -4.67 3.22
N GLN A 216 -5.26 -5.91 2.92
CA GLN A 216 -5.85 -6.85 3.88
C GLN A 216 -5.09 -6.95 5.22
N PRO A 217 -3.78 -7.26 5.26
CA PRO A 217 -3.05 -7.37 6.53
C PRO A 217 -2.94 -6.05 7.29
N PHE A 218 -3.06 -4.90 6.62
CA PHE A 218 -3.09 -3.61 7.30
C PHE A 218 -4.49 -3.30 7.85
N ALA A 219 -5.54 -3.60 7.08
CA ALA A 219 -6.95 -3.47 7.50
C ALA A 219 -7.28 -4.28 8.76
N GLU A 220 -6.68 -5.47 8.90
CA GLU A 220 -6.80 -6.29 10.12
C GLU A 220 -6.31 -5.55 11.37
N LYS A 221 -5.28 -4.69 11.27
CA LYS A 221 -4.81 -3.86 12.42
C LYS A 221 -5.86 -2.82 12.85
N CYS A 222 -6.80 -2.47 11.98
CA CYS A 222 -7.95 -1.61 12.26
C CYS A 222 -9.21 -2.39 12.68
N GLY A 223 -9.16 -3.72 12.77
CA GLY A 223 -10.30 -4.55 13.14
C GLY A 223 -11.29 -4.81 12.00
N ILE A 224 -10.87 -4.58 10.76
CA ILE A 224 -11.63 -4.90 9.55
C ILE A 224 -11.20 -6.29 9.06
N LEU A 225 -12.18 -7.14 8.77
CA LEU A 225 -11.91 -8.49 8.26
C LEU A 225 -11.35 -8.45 6.83
N SER A 226 -10.49 -9.39 6.49
CA SER A 226 -9.84 -9.44 5.17
C SER A 226 -10.83 -9.67 4.01
N ASP A 227 -11.98 -10.29 4.27
CA ASP A 227 -13.08 -10.45 3.31
C ASP A 227 -13.92 -9.17 3.12
N ARG A 228 -13.64 -8.10 3.89
CA ARG A 228 -14.23 -6.76 3.76
C ARG A 228 -13.32 -5.76 3.05
N VAL A 229 -12.34 -6.24 2.30
CA VAL A 229 -11.45 -5.43 1.48
C VAL A 229 -11.65 -5.76 0.00
N ILE A 230 -12.03 -4.74 -0.77
CA ILE A 230 -12.10 -4.78 -2.22
C ILE A 230 -10.97 -3.88 -2.74
N GLY A 231 -10.08 -4.44 -3.56
CA GLY A 231 -8.97 -3.71 -4.15
C GLY A 231 -8.65 -4.25 -5.54
N ILE A 232 -7.53 -3.81 -6.12
CA ILE A 232 -7.03 -4.42 -7.36
C ILE A 232 -6.72 -5.90 -7.10
N GLU A 233 -7.23 -6.75 -7.98
CA GLU A 233 -7.01 -8.19 -7.99
C GLU A 233 -6.46 -8.59 -9.35
N MET A 234 -5.60 -9.61 -9.34
CA MET A 234 -5.07 -10.21 -10.54
C MET A 234 -5.65 -11.61 -10.69
N THR A 235 -5.70 -12.11 -11.92
CA THR A 235 -6.10 -13.49 -12.17
C THR A 235 -5.13 -14.43 -11.44
N VAL A 236 -5.67 -15.44 -10.76
CA VAL A 236 -4.86 -16.48 -10.10
C VAL A 236 -4.98 -17.79 -10.86
N GLN A 237 -3.88 -18.29 -11.41
CA GLN A 237 -3.81 -19.60 -12.06
C GLN A 237 -2.70 -20.44 -11.42
N HIS A 238 -2.99 -21.70 -11.12
CA HIS A 238 -2.05 -22.61 -10.45
C HIS A 238 -1.45 -22.03 -9.15
N GLY A 239 -2.25 -21.21 -8.43
CA GLY A 239 -1.84 -20.57 -7.18
C GLY A 239 -0.94 -19.34 -7.35
N LYS A 240 -0.73 -18.84 -8.57
CA LYS A 240 0.10 -17.65 -8.84
C LYS A 240 -0.68 -16.59 -9.60
N PHE A 241 -0.32 -15.34 -9.39
CA PHE A 241 -0.80 -14.22 -10.17
C PHE A 241 -0.30 -14.32 -11.62
N THR A 242 -1.21 -14.07 -12.54
CA THR A 242 -0.93 -13.96 -13.98
C THR A 242 -1.44 -12.63 -14.52
N ASP A 243 -0.90 -12.22 -15.67
CA ASP A 243 -1.49 -11.16 -16.50
C ASP A 243 -2.96 -11.47 -16.86
#